data_AF-A0A081XK32-F1
#
_entry.id   AF-A0A081XK32-F1
#
_cell.length_a   1.000
_cell.length_b   1.000
_cell.length_c   1.000
_cell.angle_alpha   90.00
_cell.angle_beta   90.00
_cell.angle_gamma   90.00
#
_symmetry.space_group_name_H-M   'P 1'
#
loop_
_entity.id
_entity.type
_entity.pdbx_description
1 polymer ?
#
loop_
_entity_poly.entity_id
_entity_poly.type
_entity_poly.pdbx_seq_one_letter_code
_entity_poly.pdbx_strand_id
1 'polypeptide(L)' 'MSQGTVHTHEDEDRAATARQARFGRLPEPVRVEDMVEERPALPDDPARRAYDPDEWLVRYCL' A
#
# COMPACT_ATOMS: atom_id res chain seq x y z
N MET A 1 -10.21 -34.25 -27.77
CA MET A 1 -10.79 -32.94 -27.44
C MET A 1 -10.91 -32.84 -25.94
N SER A 2 -10.44 -31.72 -25.41
CA SER A 2 -10.42 -31.18 -24.03
C SER A 2 -11.00 -32.03 -22.89
N GLN A 3 -10.13 -32.37 -21.92
CA GLN A 3 -10.56 -32.54 -20.53
C GLN A 3 -10.91 -31.14 -20.02
N GLY A 4 -12.18 -30.79 -19.98
CA GLY A 4 -12.65 -29.58 -19.31
C GLY A 4 -12.38 -29.74 -17.82
N THR A 5 -11.34 -29.08 -17.33
CA THR A 5 -10.90 -29.15 -15.94
C THR A 5 -11.94 -28.47 -15.05
N VAL A 6 -12.88 -29.25 -14.53
CA VAL A 6 -13.55 -28.89 -13.29
C VAL A 6 -12.47 -29.02 -12.22
N HIS A 7 -11.77 -27.92 -11.94
CA HIS A 7 -10.92 -27.81 -10.77
C HIS A 7 -11.84 -27.87 -9.57
N THR A 8 -12.06 -29.09 -9.12
CA THR A 8 -12.88 -29.41 -7.96
C THR A 8 -12.25 -28.78 -6.72
N HIS A 9 -13.09 -28.48 -5.74
CA HIS A 9 -12.76 -27.96 -4.41
C HIS A 9 -11.46 -28.55 -3.80
N GLU A 10 -11.17 -29.81 -4.08
CA GLU A 10 -9.96 -30.52 -3.63
C GLU A 10 -8.63 -29.95 -4.21
N ASP A 11 -8.64 -29.45 -5.45
CA ASP A 11 -7.49 -28.74 -6.03
C ASP A 11 -7.27 -27.38 -5.36
N GLU A 12 -8.37 -26.69 -5.02
CA GLU A 12 -8.35 -25.41 -4.30
C GLU A 12 -7.84 -25.58 -2.86
N ASP A 13 -8.28 -26.64 -2.17
CA ASP A 13 -7.84 -27.00 -0.83
C ASP A 13 -6.34 -27.36 -0.80
N ARG A 14 -5.86 -28.10 -1.81
CA ARG A 14 -4.43 -28.42 -1.96
C ARG A 14 -3.60 -27.16 -2.19
N ALA A 15 -4.08 -26.25 -3.05
CA ALA A 15 -3.44 -24.96 -3.28
C ALA A 15 -3.47 -24.06 -2.03
N ALA A 16 -4.55 -24.08 -1.25
CA ALA A 16 -4.67 -23.38 0.02
C ALA A 16 -3.69 -23.91 1.06
N THR A 17 -3.57 -25.23 1.20
CA THR A 17 -2.62 -25.89 2.10
C THR A 17 -1.17 -25.55 1.74
N ALA A 18 -0.84 -25.59 0.44
CA ALA A 18 0.49 -25.19 -0.03
C ALA A 18 0.81 -23.72 0.27
N ARG A 19 -0.18 -22.81 0.14
CA ARG A 19 -0.04 -21.40 0.54
C ARG A 19 0.15 -21.26 2.04
N GLN A 20 -0.65 -21.93 2.86
CA GLN A 20 -0.55 -21.89 4.32
C GLN A 20 0.82 -22.40 4.82
N ALA A 21 1.36 -23.46 4.21
CA ALA A 21 2.69 -23.98 4.54
C ALA A 21 3.82 -23.00 4.16
N ARG A 22 3.64 -22.24 3.07
CA ARG A 22 4.64 -21.25 2.59
C ARG A 22 4.60 -19.95 3.38
N PHE A 23 3.40 -19.46 3.70
CA PHE A 23 3.18 -18.12 4.25
C PHE A 23 2.79 -18.11 5.73
N GLY A 24 2.49 -19.27 6.32
CA GLY A 24 2.04 -19.38 7.70
C GLY A 24 0.65 -18.78 7.91
N ARG A 25 0.35 -18.39 9.16
CA ARG A 25 -0.92 -17.76 9.55
C ARG A 25 -0.75 -16.25 9.62
N LEU A 26 -1.80 -15.52 9.27
CA LEU A 26 -1.87 -14.08 9.51
C LEU A 26 -1.69 -13.78 11.01
N PRO A 27 -0.94 -12.72 11.37
CA PRO A 27 -0.93 -12.18 12.73
C PRO A 27 -2.31 -11.72 13.19
N GLU A 28 -2.45 -11.45 14.48
CA GLU A 28 -3.66 -10.82 15.01
C GLU A 28 -3.87 -9.44 14.34
N PRO A 29 -5.09 -9.11 13.86
CA PRO A 29 -5.37 -7.80 13.31
C PRO A 29 -5.09 -6.69 14.33
N VAL A 30 -4.41 -5.64 13.87
CA VAL A 30 -4.17 -4.44 14.66
C VAL A 30 -5.39 -3.53 14.56
N ARG A 31 -5.78 -2.90 15.67
CA ARG A 31 -6.89 -1.95 15.66
C ARG A 31 -6.49 -0.71 14.86
N VAL A 32 -7.44 -0.11 14.15
CA VAL A 32 -7.17 1.09 13.34
C VAL A 32 -6.60 2.23 14.19
N GLU A 33 -7.08 2.35 15.44
CA GLU A 33 -6.59 3.35 16.39
C GLU A 33 -5.09 3.19 16.72
N ASP A 34 -4.57 1.97 16.73
CA ASP A 34 -3.17 1.69 17.02
C ASP A 34 -2.27 1.86 15.78
N MET A 35 -2.86 2.06 14.60
CA MET A 35 -2.14 2.27 13.33
C MET A 35 -1.90 3.75 13.02
N VAL A 36 -2.45 4.66 13.82
CA VAL A 36 -2.41 6.11 13.55
C VAL A 36 -1.71 6.84 14.70
N GLU A 37 -0.97 7.89 14.35
CA GLU A 37 -0.34 8.80 15.31
C GLU A 37 -0.88 10.22 15.12
N GLU A 38 -1.24 10.88 16.21
CA GLU A 38 -1.60 12.29 16.18
C GLU A 38 -0.34 13.15 16.18
N ARG A 39 -0.22 14.03 15.18
CA ARG A 39 0.86 15.02 15.10
C ARG A 39 0.26 16.43 15.11
N PRO A 40 0.76 17.35 15.97
CA PRO A 40 0.30 18.72 15.94
C PRO A 40 0.57 19.35 14.57
N ALA A 41 -0.38 20.16 14.11
CA ALA A 41 -0.18 20.97 12.92
C ALA A 41 0.96 21.96 13.15
N LEU A 42 1.85 22.09 12.16
CA LEU A 42 2.83 23.17 12.16
C LEU A 42 2.11 24.51 11.91
N PRO A 43 2.62 25.62 12.46
CA PRO A 43 2.15 26.95 12.09
C PRO A 43 2.17 27.12 10.57
N ASP A 44 1.17 27.82 10.05
CA ASP A 44 1.10 28.14 8.63
C ASP A 44 2.30 29.02 8.24
N ASP A 45 3.04 28.61 7.22
CA ASP A 45 4.18 29.35 6.69
C ASP A 45 3.73 30.10 5.42
N PRO A 46 3.59 31.44 5.47
CA PRO A 46 3.18 32.24 4.32
C PRO A 46 4.10 32.09 3.11
N ALA A 47 5.40 31.79 3.32
CA ALA A 47 6.35 31.61 2.23
C ALA A 47 6.01 30.38 1.37
N ARG A 48 5.33 29.37 1.92
CA ARG A 48 4.86 28.19 1.15
C ARG A 48 3.81 28.53 0.10
N ARG A 49 3.18 29.70 0.20
CA ARG A 49 2.19 30.21 -0.76
C ARG A 49 2.72 31.37 -1.60
N ALA A 50 3.96 31.80 -1.36
CA ALA A 50 4.59 32.83 -2.18
C ALA A 50 4.92 32.22 -3.54
N TYR A 51 4.33 32.78 -4.60
CA TYR A 51 4.67 32.41 -5.97
C TYR A 51 5.85 33.26 -6.45
N ASP A 52 6.90 32.61 -6.93
CA ASP A 52 8.04 33.25 -7.57
C ASP A 52 8.05 32.91 -9.07
N PRO A 53 7.78 33.88 -9.97
CA PRO A 53 7.77 33.65 -11.41
C PRO A 53 9.15 33.36 -11.98
N ASP A 54 10.24 33.57 -11.24
CA ASP A 54 11.62 33.34 -11.71
C ASP A 54 12.15 31.96 -11.29
N GLU A 55 11.42 31.19 -10.46
CA GLU A 55 11.87 29.87 -9.96
C GLU A 55 12.17 28.88 -11.10
N TRP A 56 11.43 28.95 -12.21
CA TRP A 56 11.62 28.05 -13.36
C TRP A 56 12.98 28.24 -14.03
N LEU A 57 13.53 29.47 -14.02
CA LEU A 57 14.86 29.76 -14.58
C LEU A 57 15.94 29.01 -13.81
N VAL A 58 15.85 28.99 -12.47
CA VAL A 58 16.81 28.30 -11.62
C VAL A 58 16.70 26.78 -11.75
N ARG A 59 15.48 26.25 -11.88
CA ARG A 59 15.24 24.80 -11.90
C ARG A 59 15.52 24.14 -13.25
N TYR A 60 15.35 24.88 -14.36
CA TYR A 60 15.37 24.30 -15.70
C TYR A 60 16.32 24.98 -16.69
N CYS A 61 16.91 26.14 -16.34
CA CYS A 61 17.76 26.89 -17.27
C CYS A 61 19.21 27.09 -16.79
N LEU A 62 19.57 26.55 -15.62
CA LEU A 62 20.95 26.40 -15.13
C LEU A 62 21.40 24.94 -15.26
#